data_AF-D4CGJ1-F1
#
_entry.id   AF-D4CGJ1-F1
#
_cell.length_a   1.000
_cell.length_b   1.000
_cell.length_c   1.000
_cell.angle_alpha   90.00
_cell.angle_beta   90.00
_cell.angle_gamma   90.00
#
_symmetry.space_group_name_H-M   'P 1'
#
loop_
_entity.id
_entity.type
_entity.pdbx_description
1 polymer ?
#
loop_
_entity_poly.entity_id
_entity_poly.type
_entity_poly.pdbx_seq_one_letter_code
_entity_poly.pdbx_strand_id
1 'polypeptide(L)'
;MFHPLLAAGTWESVFAKKYITPLTEEERFLACMGEAGGEGRQESGKNRELAEHFWRAFQGLEKAETGFEFTVREELSRICLLLYQELGIGWEQHEYEPGHDSVRIRKMLGFIHSHYASGLTLSEIAASAGIGERECLRCFQRSIRTPPMQYLLKYRIMQGAAMLLAEPEKSIAQVAADCGFDSPSNFSMMFRRFYGQAPREYRRGLKGGRRVGAEKLQPACPPGD
;
A
#
# COMPACT_ATOMS: atom_id res chain seq x y z
N MET A 1 11.25 12.67 6.56
CA MET A 1 10.18 12.51 5.55
C MET A 1 9.11 11.61 6.14
N PHE A 2 8.05 12.18 6.74
CA PHE A 2 6.93 11.42 7.27
C PHE A 2 6.25 10.70 6.11
N HIS A 3 6.21 9.36 6.10
CA HIS A 3 5.53 8.60 5.06
C HIS A 3 4.16 8.13 5.60
N PRO A 4 3.04 8.73 5.16
CA PRO A 4 1.68 8.47 5.66
C PRO A 4 1.25 7.00 5.74
N LEU A 5 1.83 6.13 4.90
CA LEU A 5 1.59 4.68 4.97
C LEU A 5 1.99 4.03 6.28
N LEU A 6 3.00 4.55 6.98
CA LEU A 6 3.47 3.94 8.23
C LEU A 6 2.42 4.05 9.34
N ALA A 7 1.62 5.12 9.33
CA ALA A 7 0.54 5.31 10.30
C ALA A 7 -0.76 4.60 9.84
N ALA A 8 -1.12 4.74 8.57
CA ALA A 8 -2.43 4.32 8.09
C ALA A 8 -2.50 2.91 7.48
N GLY A 9 -1.35 2.28 7.20
CA GLY A 9 -1.23 0.99 6.51
C GLY A 9 -1.59 1.04 5.02
N THR A 10 -2.64 1.79 4.65
CA THR A 10 -3.03 2.12 3.28
C THR A 10 -3.69 3.51 3.25
N TRP A 11 -3.52 4.27 2.16
CA TRP A 11 -4.27 5.53 1.96
C TRP A 11 -5.78 5.32 1.76
N GLU A 12 -6.20 4.06 1.56
CA GLU A 12 -7.61 3.68 1.45
C GLU A 12 -8.29 3.51 2.81
N SER A 13 -7.52 3.45 3.89
CA SER A 13 -8.05 3.37 5.24
C SER A 13 -8.89 4.61 5.56
N VAL A 14 -10.04 4.39 6.19
CA VAL A 14 -10.87 5.47 6.76
C VAL A 14 -10.02 6.38 7.64
N PHE A 15 -9.02 5.83 8.33
CA PHE A 15 -8.07 6.58 9.15
C PHE A 15 -7.17 7.51 8.31
N ALA A 16 -6.66 7.05 7.17
CA ALA A 16 -5.81 7.87 6.29
C ALA A 16 -6.58 9.08 5.77
N LYS A 17 -7.77 8.82 5.21
CA LYS A 17 -8.59 9.87 4.57
C LYS A 17 -9.17 10.84 5.59
N LYS A 18 -9.53 10.35 6.78
CA LYS A 18 -10.16 11.16 7.82
C LYS A 18 -9.16 12.01 8.62
N TYR A 19 -7.97 11.50 8.89
CA TYR A 19 -7.03 12.17 9.80
C TYR A 19 -5.72 12.55 9.14
N ILE A 20 -5.20 11.73 8.22
CA ILE A 20 -3.87 11.96 7.65
C ILE A 20 -3.91 12.93 6.46
N THR A 21 -4.88 12.78 5.54
CA THR A 21 -5.02 13.67 4.39
C THR A 21 -5.21 15.14 4.79
N PRO A 22 -6.13 15.50 5.71
CA PRO A 22 -6.28 16.88 6.14
C PRO A 22 -5.01 17.43 6.79
N LEU A 23 -4.35 16.64 7.63
CA LEU A 23 -3.07 17.03 8.25
C LEU A 23 -1.98 17.33 7.21
N THR A 24 -1.88 16.53 6.14
CA THR A 24 -0.83 16.71 5.12
C THR A 24 -1.10 17.83 4.12
N GLU A 25 -2.35 18.26 3.98
CA GLU A 25 -2.77 19.35 3.08
C GLU A 25 -2.79 20.71 3.79
N GLU A 26 -2.72 20.73 5.12
CA GLU A 26 -2.66 21.97 5.92
C GLU A 26 -1.29 22.67 5.80
N GLU A 27 -1.29 23.90 5.28
CA GLU A 27 -0.08 24.73 5.12
C GLU A 27 0.66 24.95 6.45
N ARG A 28 -0.09 25.02 7.56
CA ARG A 28 0.46 25.16 8.92
C ARG A 28 1.24 23.92 9.37
N PHE A 29 0.80 22.73 8.97
CA PHE A 29 1.52 21.49 9.24
C PHE A 29 2.84 21.44 8.47
N LEU A 30 2.85 21.86 7.21
CA LEU A 30 4.07 21.96 6.40
C LEU A 30 5.05 23.01 6.98
N ALA A 31 4.55 24.12 7.50
CA ALA A 31 5.35 25.13 8.18
C ALA A 31 5.97 24.58 9.50
N CYS A 32 5.19 23.90 10.34
CA CYS A 32 5.70 23.26 11.57
C CYS A 32 6.79 22.23 11.30
N MET A 33 6.68 21.46 10.21
CA MET A 33 7.69 20.49 9.81
C MET A 33 8.97 21.14 9.24
N GLY A 34 8.88 22.36 8.71
CA GLY A 34 10.02 23.13 8.22
C GLY A 34 10.79 23.86 9.33
N GLU A 35 10.11 24.24 10.41
CA GLU A 35 10.71 24.97 11.55
C GLU A 35 11.33 24.06 12.63
N ALA A 36 11.14 22.74 12.56
CA ALA A 36 11.76 21.77 13.48
C ALA A 36 13.31 21.69 13.41
N GLY A 37 13.95 22.52 12.58
CA GLY A 37 15.41 22.72 12.50
C GLY A 37 15.91 24.07 13.03
N GLY A 38 15.05 24.93 13.58
CA GLY A 38 15.43 26.25 14.11
C GLY A 38 15.57 26.24 15.64
N GLU A 39 16.80 26.30 16.13
CA GLU A 39 17.09 26.57 17.54
C GLU A 39 16.43 27.88 18.00
N GLY A 40 15.67 27.82 19.09
CA GLY A 40 15.27 29.01 19.84
C GLY A 40 13.82 29.45 19.64
N ARG A 41 12.87 28.65 20.13
CA ARG A 41 11.61 29.20 20.65
C ARG A 41 11.20 28.47 21.91
N GLN A 42 10.90 29.25 22.94
CA GLN A 42 10.46 28.82 24.26
C GLN A 42 9.34 27.79 24.13
N GLU A 43 9.66 26.52 24.41
CA GLU A 43 8.76 25.40 24.17
C GLU A 43 7.60 25.42 25.17
N SER A 44 6.41 25.72 24.67
CA SER A 44 5.16 25.38 25.32
C SER A 44 5.12 23.86 25.57
N GLY A 45 4.62 23.40 26.72
CA GLY A 45 4.73 21.99 27.14
C GLY A 45 4.22 20.94 26.14
N LYS A 46 3.36 21.33 25.18
CA LYS A 46 2.87 20.48 24.08
C LYS A 46 3.92 20.17 23.00
N ASN A 47 4.81 21.12 22.69
CA ASN A 47 5.94 20.88 21.76
C ASN A 47 6.90 19.82 22.30
N ARG A 48 7.08 19.78 23.63
CA ARG A 48 7.92 18.78 24.28
C ARG A 48 7.34 17.38 24.17
N GLU A 49 6.03 17.22 24.38
CA GLU A 49 5.33 15.94 24.22
C GLU A 49 5.39 15.43 22.77
N LEU A 50 5.20 16.33 21.80
CA LEU A 50 5.33 16.01 20.38
C LEU A 50 6.77 15.52 20.04
N ALA A 51 7.79 16.23 20.52
CA ALA A 51 9.20 15.87 20.32
C ALA A 51 9.56 14.52 20.94
N GLU A 52 9.02 14.20 22.13
CA GLU A 52 9.21 12.90 22.79
C GLU A 52 8.66 11.74 21.94
N HIS A 53 7.47 11.89 21.37
CA HIS A 53 6.88 10.88 20.49
C HIS A 53 7.68 10.73 19.18
N PHE A 54 8.17 11.82 18.59
CA PHE A 54 9.06 11.76 17.42
C PHE A 54 10.34 11.00 17.73
N TRP A 55 10.96 11.26 18.89
CA TRP A 55 12.18 10.58 19.31
C TRP A 55 11.95 9.07 19.51
N ARG A 56 10.83 8.67 20.13
CA ARG A 56 10.48 7.25 20.31
C ARG A 56 10.22 6.54 18.99
N ALA A 57 9.52 7.20 18.05
CA ALA A 57 9.33 6.67 16.70
C ALA A 57 10.68 6.48 15.98
N PHE A 58 11.58 7.45 16.07
CA PHE A 58 12.92 7.37 15.48
C PHE A 58 13.75 6.25 16.09
N GLN A 59 13.76 6.13 17.42
CA GLN A 59 14.49 5.08 18.12
C GLN A 59 13.96 3.68 17.77
N GLY A 60 12.63 3.53 17.60
CA GLY A 60 12.03 2.29 17.12
C GLY A 60 12.50 1.91 15.72
N LEU A 61 12.60 2.88 14.80
CA LEU A 61 13.15 2.67 13.46
C LEU A 61 14.64 2.31 13.48
N GLU A 62 15.43 2.98 14.32
CA GLU A 62 16.88 2.78 14.40
C GLU A 62 17.25 1.41 14.96
N LYS A 63 16.56 0.96 16.02
CA LYS A 63 16.81 -0.35 16.62
C LYS A 63 16.32 -1.51 15.77
N ALA A 64 15.23 -1.30 15.00
CA ALA A 64 14.62 -2.30 14.12
C ALA A 64 14.41 -3.68 14.78
N GLU A 65 14.12 -3.69 16.08
CA GLU A 65 13.85 -4.92 16.84
C GLU A 65 12.51 -5.55 16.41
N THR A 66 12.31 -6.84 16.67
CA THR A 66 11.06 -7.51 16.27
C THR A 66 9.85 -6.81 16.89
N GLY A 67 8.92 -6.34 16.04
CA GLY A 67 7.71 -5.64 16.46
C GLY A 67 7.85 -4.11 16.54
N PHE A 68 8.97 -3.53 16.09
CA PHE A 68 9.16 -2.07 16.04
C PHE A 68 8.06 -1.35 15.24
N GLU A 69 7.45 -2.02 14.26
CA GLU A 69 6.36 -1.46 13.45
C GLU A 69 5.14 -1.09 14.31
N PHE A 70 4.87 -1.84 15.38
CA PHE A 70 3.80 -1.53 16.33
C PHE A 70 4.12 -0.25 17.11
N THR A 71 5.35 -0.14 17.62
CA THR A 71 5.83 1.05 18.34
C THR A 71 5.79 2.27 17.45
N VAL A 72 6.35 2.19 16.24
CA VAL A 72 6.36 3.30 15.28
C VAL A 72 4.93 3.73 14.95
N ARG A 73 4.01 2.78 14.72
CA ARG A 73 2.61 3.12 14.42
C ARG A 73 1.90 3.78 15.60
N GLU A 74 2.15 3.33 16.83
CA GLU A 74 1.59 3.95 18.04
C GLU A 74 2.06 5.40 18.18
N GLU A 75 3.37 5.63 18.09
CA GLU A 75 3.97 6.95 18.24
C GLU A 75 3.51 7.92 17.13
N LEU A 76 3.44 7.47 15.88
CA LEU A 76 2.90 8.27 14.78
C LEU A 76 1.41 8.62 15.00
N SER A 77 0.63 7.71 15.56
CA SER A 77 -0.78 7.96 15.89
C SER A 77 -0.93 9.03 16.97
N ARG A 78 -0.03 9.03 17.97
CA ARG A 78 0.03 10.06 19.02
C ARG A 78 0.41 11.42 18.45
N ILE A 79 1.44 11.47 17.61
CA ILE A 79 1.86 12.69 16.89
C ILE A 79 0.69 13.28 16.11
N CYS A 80 0.00 12.48 15.30
CA CYS A 80 -1.15 12.96 14.52
C CYS A 80 -2.27 13.51 15.40
N LEU A 81 -2.57 12.86 16.54
CA LEU A 81 -3.59 13.33 17.47
C LEU A 81 -3.23 14.68 18.09
N LEU A 82 -1.99 14.84 18.57
CA LEU A 82 -1.51 16.09 19.17
C LEU A 82 -1.55 17.25 18.16
N LEU A 83 -1.09 17.00 16.93
CA LEU A 83 -1.13 17.99 15.86
C LEU A 83 -2.55 18.38 15.47
N TYR A 84 -3.47 17.41 15.43
CA TYR A 84 -4.88 17.68 15.14
C TYR A 84 -5.51 18.58 16.23
N GLN A 85 -5.15 18.35 17.50
CA GLN A 85 -5.61 19.18 18.63
C GLN A 85 -4.97 20.58 18.62
N GLU A 86 -3.71 20.72 18.23
CA GLU A 86 -3.02 22.01 18.17
C GLU A 86 -3.45 22.87 16.99
N LEU A 87 -3.62 22.27 15.81
CA LEU A 87 -4.03 22.98 14.61
C LEU A 87 -5.50 23.38 14.64
N GLY A 88 -6.27 22.88 15.63
CA GLY A 88 -7.67 23.22 15.82
C GLY A 88 -8.54 22.85 14.62
N ILE A 89 -8.15 21.80 13.88
CA ILE A 89 -8.90 21.32 12.72
C ILE A 89 -10.27 20.89 13.24
N GLY A 90 -11.29 21.70 12.99
CA GLY A 90 -12.63 21.48 13.50
C GLY A 90 -13.15 20.10 13.08
N TRP A 91 -13.70 19.34 14.02
CA TRP A 91 -14.53 18.17 13.71
C TRP A 91 -15.90 18.64 13.22
N GLU A 92 -15.94 19.51 12.22
CA GLU A 92 -17.18 19.76 11.49
C GLU A 92 -17.42 18.55 10.62
N GLN A 93 -18.14 17.59 11.20
CA GLN A 93 -18.87 16.48 10.58
C GLN A 93 -18.61 16.30 9.08
N HIS A 94 -17.37 15.98 8.69
CA HIS A 94 -17.12 15.35 7.41
C HIS A 94 -17.70 13.95 7.54
N GLU A 95 -19.02 13.84 7.33
CA GLU A 95 -19.63 12.62 6.85
C GLU A 95 -18.74 12.18 5.70
N TYR A 96 -18.00 11.10 5.94
CA TYR A 96 -17.22 10.45 4.91
C TYR A 96 -18.23 9.81 3.95
N GLU A 97 -18.79 10.62 3.05
CA GLU A 97 -19.39 10.18 1.81
C GLU A 97 -18.21 9.73 0.95
N PRO A 98 -17.96 8.41 0.78
CA PRO A 98 -16.91 7.98 -0.09
C PRO A 98 -17.19 8.53 -1.48
N GLY A 99 -16.36 9.48 -1.94
CA GLY A 99 -16.52 10.08 -3.26
C GLY A 99 -16.71 8.99 -4.32
N HIS A 100 -17.53 9.26 -5.33
CA HIS A 100 -17.98 8.25 -6.31
C HIS A 100 -16.85 7.35 -6.86
N ASP A 101 -15.65 7.90 -7.05
CA ASP A 101 -14.46 7.15 -7.47
C ASP A 101 -13.99 6.11 -6.44
N SER A 102 -14.05 6.40 -5.13
CA SER A 102 -13.68 5.46 -4.07
C SER A 102 -14.66 4.28 -3.99
N VAL A 103 -15.95 4.52 -4.24
CA VAL A 103 -16.94 3.43 -4.33
C VAL A 103 -16.70 2.59 -5.59
N ARG A 104 -16.50 3.25 -6.74
CA ARG A 104 -16.26 2.59 -8.03
C ARG A 104 -14.99 1.74 -7.99
N ILE A 105 -13.88 2.28 -7.49
CA ILE A 105 -12.60 1.55 -7.44
C ILE A 105 -12.69 0.32 -6.52
N ARG A 106 -13.38 0.44 -5.37
CA ARG A 106 -13.61 -0.71 -4.48
C ARG A 106 -14.41 -1.82 -5.17
N LYS A 107 -15.46 -1.48 -5.92
CA LYS A 107 -16.23 -2.46 -6.71
C LYS A 107 -15.36 -3.14 -7.76
N MET A 108 -14.59 -2.37 -8.53
CA MET A 108 -13.71 -2.91 -9.57
C MET A 108 -12.60 -3.80 -9.01
N LEU A 109 -11.97 -3.39 -7.90
CA LEU A 109 -10.96 -4.19 -7.22
C LEU A 109 -11.54 -5.49 -6.64
N GLY A 110 -12.69 -5.41 -5.97
CA GLY A 110 -13.37 -6.60 -5.45
C GLY A 110 -13.76 -7.58 -6.56
N PHE A 111 -14.21 -7.06 -7.71
CA PHE A 111 -14.49 -7.87 -8.88
C PHE A 111 -13.23 -8.57 -9.41
N ILE A 112 -12.11 -7.84 -9.56
CA ILE A 112 -10.81 -8.41 -9.94
C ILE A 112 -10.38 -9.49 -8.96
N HIS A 113 -10.41 -9.24 -7.65
CA HIS A 113 -9.96 -10.20 -6.64
C HIS A 113 -10.80 -11.47 -6.61
N SER A 114 -12.08 -11.38 -6.94
CA SER A 114 -12.98 -12.53 -6.96
C SER A 114 -12.87 -13.36 -8.25
N HIS A 115 -12.46 -12.75 -9.35
CA HIS A 115 -12.48 -13.38 -10.67
C HIS A 115 -11.12 -13.52 -11.34
N TYR A 116 -10.01 -13.07 -10.73
CA TYR A 116 -8.70 -12.92 -11.38
C TYR A 116 -8.22 -14.13 -12.21
N ALA A 117 -8.60 -15.36 -11.83
CA ALA A 117 -8.23 -16.59 -12.52
C ALA A 117 -8.93 -16.77 -13.88
N SER A 118 -10.06 -16.10 -14.13
CA SER A 118 -10.76 -16.13 -15.42
C SER A 118 -10.21 -15.09 -16.40
N GLY A 119 -10.55 -15.20 -17.68
CA GLY A 119 -10.15 -14.25 -18.73
C GLY A 119 -10.84 -12.89 -18.64
N LEU A 120 -10.61 -12.13 -17.55
CA LEU A 120 -11.19 -10.80 -17.39
C LEU A 120 -10.77 -9.84 -18.51
N THR A 121 -11.74 -9.06 -18.96
CA THR A 121 -11.58 -7.94 -19.87
C THR A 121 -11.74 -6.61 -19.14
N LEU A 122 -11.22 -5.53 -19.75
CA LEU A 122 -11.41 -4.17 -19.25
C LEU A 122 -12.90 -3.79 -19.16
N SER A 123 -13.70 -4.25 -20.12
CA SER A 123 -15.14 -4.03 -20.17
C SER A 123 -15.86 -4.62 -18.96
N GLU A 124 -15.55 -5.86 -18.57
CA GLU A 124 -16.15 -6.51 -17.39
C GLU A 124 -15.76 -5.80 -16.09
N ILE A 125 -14.50 -5.39 -15.97
CA ILE A 125 -14.03 -4.59 -14.83
C ILE A 125 -14.83 -3.29 -14.75
N ALA A 126 -14.99 -2.57 -15.86
CA ALA A 126 -15.75 -1.32 -15.89
C ALA A 126 -17.25 -1.54 -15.56
N ALA A 127 -17.85 -2.60 -16.11
CA ALA A 127 -19.24 -2.97 -15.88
C ALA A 127 -19.53 -3.28 -14.41
N SER A 128 -18.57 -3.86 -13.67
CA SER A 128 -18.72 -4.14 -12.23
C SER A 128 -19.00 -2.88 -11.37
N ALA A 129 -18.62 -1.71 -11.88
CA ALA A 129 -18.88 -0.41 -11.25
C ALA A 129 -19.93 0.44 -12.00
N GLY A 130 -20.58 -0.10 -13.04
CA GLY A 130 -21.60 0.59 -13.82
C GLY A 130 -21.06 1.75 -14.65
N ILE A 131 -19.81 1.65 -15.13
CA ILE A 131 -19.13 2.69 -15.91
C ILE A 131 -18.55 2.13 -17.20
N GLY A 132 -18.25 3.02 -18.16
CA GLY A 132 -17.55 2.65 -19.39
C GLY A 132 -16.03 2.51 -19.19
N GLU A 133 -15.35 1.86 -20.15
CA GLU A 133 -13.91 1.58 -20.08
C GLU A 133 -13.03 2.83 -19.90
N ARG A 134 -13.36 3.93 -20.59
CA ARG A 134 -12.64 5.21 -20.46
C ARG A 134 -12.69 5.75 -19.03
N GLU A 135 -13.84 5.63 -18.38
CA GLU A 135 -14.02 6.07 -17.00
C GLU A 135 -13.34 5.12 -16.02
N CYS A 136 -13.32 3.82 -16.32
CA CYS A 136 -12.54 2.83 -15.56
C CYS A 136 -11.05 3.18 -15.57
N LEU A 137 -10.47 3.45 -16.74
CA LEU A 137 -9.08 3.90 -16.87
C LEU A 137 -8.81 5.17 -16.06
N ARG A 138 -9.71 6.16 -16.16
CA ARG A 138 -9.60 7.43 -15.43
C ARG A 138 -9.67 7.23 -13.92
N CYS A 139 -10.58 6.38 -13.44
CA CYS A 139 -10.74 6.04 -12.03
C CYS A 139 -9.49 5.33 -11.49
N PHE A 140 -8.98 4.32 -12.21
CA PHE A 140 -7.72 3.65 -11.85
C PHE A 140 -6.52 4.60 -11.86
N GLN A 141 -6.45 5.51 -12.83
CA GLN A 141 -5.39 6.52 -12.90
C GLN A 141 -5.42 7.47 -11.69
N ARG A 142 -6.60 7.90 -11.25
CA ARG A 142 -6.73 8.81 -10.10
C ARG A 142 -6.52 8.12 -8.76
N SER A 143 -7.01 6.90 -8.60
CA SER A 143 -7.00 6.19 -7.32
C SER A 143 -5.74 5.34 -7.11
N ILE A 144 -5.30 4.58 -8.12
CA ILE A 144 -4.24 3.56 -7.98
C ILE A 144 -2.98 3.91 -8.79
N ARG A 145 -3.10 4.81 -9.76
CA ARG A 145 -2.04 5.16 -10.74
C ARG A 145 -1.46 3.95 -11.47
N THR A 146 -2.25 2.89 -11.60
CA THR A 146 -1.91 1.68 -12.34
C THR A 146 -3.10 1.31 -13.21
N PRO A 147 -2.94 1.09 -14.52
CA PRO A 147 -4.03 0.63 -15.38
C PRO A 147 -4.68 -0.68 -14.89
N PRO A 148 -6.00 -0.87 -15.11
CA PRO A 148 -6.74 -2.03 -14.59
C PRO A 148 -6.15 -3.38 -14.99
N MET A 149 -5.76 -3.54 -16.26
CA MET A 149 -5.20 -4.80 -16.76
C MET A 149 -3.79 -5.07 -16.20
N GLN A 150 -3.01 -4.01 -15.96
CA GLN A 150 -1.70 -4.14 -15.32
C GLN A 150 -1.85 -4.49 -13.83
N TYR A 151 -2.85 -3.92 -13.16
CA TYR A 151 -3.21 -4.29 -11.79
C TYR A 151 -3.61 -5.76 -11.71
N LEU A 152 -4.47 -6.24 -12.61
CA LEU A 152 -4.87 -7.65 -12.69
C LEU A 152 -3.64 -8.56 -12.87
N LEU A 153 -2.76 -8.25 -13.81
CA LEU A 153 -1.54 -9.04 -14.04
C LEU A 153 -0.66 -9.11 -12.78
N LYS A 154 -0.45 -7.97 -12.12
CA LYS A 154 0.29 -7.90 -10.85
C LYS A 154 -0.36 -8.76 -9.78
N TYR A 155 -1.68 -8.68 -9.64
CA TYR A 155 -2.44 -9.47 -8.68
C TYR A 155 -2.31 -10.98 -8.94
N ARG A 156 -2.43 -11.41 -10.21
CA ARG A 156 -2.22 -12.82 -10.60
C ARG A 156 -0.84 -13.33 -10.23
N ILE A 157 0.21 -12.54 -10.45
CA ILE A 157 1.58 -12.90 -10.06
C ILE A 157 1.72 -13.04 -8.54
N MET A 158 1.11 -12.14 -7.77
CA MET A 158 1.12 -12.22 -6.30
C MET A 158 0.37 -13.46 -5.78
N GLN A 159 -0.78 -13.79 -6.37
CA GLN A 159 -1.50 -15.03 -6.03
C GLN A 159 -0.68 -16.26 -6.40
N GLY A 160 -0.02 -16.25 -7.55
CA GLY A 160 0.89 -17.31 -7.95
C GLY A 160 2.02 -17.49 -6.94
N ALA A 161 2.64 -16.40 -6.49
CA ALA A 161 3.66 -16.47 -5.44
C ALA A 161 3.12 -17.09 -4.15
N ALA A 162 1.92 -16.70 -3.70
CA ALA A 162 1.28 -17.30 -2.52
C ALA A 162 1.02 -18.81 -2.71
N MET A 163 0.47 -19.22 -3.85
CA MET A 163 0.23 -20.64 -4.17
C MET A 163 1.52 -21.45 -4.25
N LEU A 164 2.62 -20.89 -4.79
CA LEU A 164 3.92 -21.58 -4.82
C LEU A 164 4.43 -21.93 -3.41
N LEU A 165 4.00 -21.19 -2.37
CA LEU A 165 4.38 -21.41 -0.98
C LEU A 165 3.41 -22.31 -0.24
N ALA A 166 2.11 -22.07 -0.41
CA ALA A 166 1.07 -22.84 0.25
C ALA A 166 0.95 -24.27 -0.32
N GLU A 167 1.27 -24.45 -1.61
CA GLU A 167 1.01 -25.69 -2.35
C GLU A 167 2.30 -26.19 -3.05
N PRO A 168 3.30 -26.70 -2.29
CA PRO A 168 4.60 -27.07 -2.83
C PRO A 168 4.56 -28.19 -3.88
N GLU A 169 3.52 -29.02 -3.84
CA GLU A 169 3.30 -30.15 -4.75
C GLU A 169 2.74 -29.73 -6.11
N LYS A 170 2.08 -28.56 -6.21
CA LYS A 170 1.58 -28.07 -7.50
C LYS A 170 2.75 -27.75 -8.43
N SER A 171 2.68 -28.18 -9.68
CA SER A 171 3.64 -27.78 -10.71
C SER A 171 3.54 -26.27 -11.00
N ILE A 172 4.61 -25.66 -11.54
CA ILE A 172 4.56 -24.25 -11.99
C ILE A 172 3.46 -24.05 -13.05
N ALA A 173 3.21 -25.06 -13.88
CA ALA A 173 2.18 -25.00 -14.91
C ALA A 173 0.76 -24.96 -14.34
N GLN A 174 0.49 -25.77 -13.30
CA GLN A 174 -0.80 -25.72 -12.59
C GLN A 174 -0.99 -24.38 -11.88
N VAL A 175 0.03 -23.86 -11.18
CA VAL A 175 -0.07 -22.55 -10.54
C VAL A 175 -0.32 -21.43 -11.55
N ALA A 176 0.33 -21.49 -12.73
CA ALA A 176 0.09 -20.52 -13.79
C ALA A 176 -1.37 -20.58 -14.28
N ALA A 177 -1.91 -21.77 -14.51
CA ALA A 177 -3.30 -21.96 -14.93
C ALA A 177 -4.30 -21.49 -13.86
N ASP A 178 -4.09 -21.85 -12.60
CA ASP A 178 -4.92 -21.44 -11.45
C ASP A 178 -4.91 -19.91 -11.25
N CYS A 179 -3.85 -19.23 -11.69
CA CYS A 179 -3.75 -17.77 -11.67
C CYS A 179 -4.28 -17.09 -12.94
N GLY A 180 -4.83 -17.84 -13.91
CA GLY A 180 -5.40 -17.29 -15.14
C GLY A 180 -4.38 -16.88 -16.20
N PHE A 181 -3.20 -17.53 -16.25
CA PHE A 181 -2.25 -17.36 -17.36
C PHE A 181 -2.48 -18.39 -18.45
N ASP A 182 -2.48 -17.93 -19.71
CA ASP A 182 -2.64 -18.80 -20.89
C ASP A 182 -1.47 -19.77 -21.08
N SER A 183 -0.28 -19.43 -20.56
CA SER A 183 0.88 -20.31 -20.62
C SER A 183 1.80 -20.20 -19.39
N PRO A 184 2.42 -21.33 -18.97
CA PRO A 184 3.42 -21.33 -17.89
C PRO A 184 4.65 -20.47 -18.20
N SER A 185 4.97 -20.30 -19.48
CA SER A 185 6.08 -19.47 -19.95
C SER A 185 5.82 -17.98 -19.72
N ASN A 186 4.61 -17.51 -20.04
CA ASN A 186 4.21 -16.12 -19.79
C ASN A 186 4.20 -15.83 -18.28
N PHE A 187 3.62 -16.73 -17.48
CA PHE A 187 3.69 -16.64 -16.03
C PHE A 187 5.13 -16.51 -15.53
N SER A 188 6.04 -17.39 -15.98
CA SER A 188 7.43 -17.38 -15.53
C SER A 188 8.18 -16.12 -15.92
N MET A 189 7.93 -15.58 -17.12
CA MET A 189 8.50 -14.32 -17.59
C MET A 189 8.04 -13.14 -16.72
N MET A 190 6.73 -13.02 -16.52
CA MET A 190 6.14 -11.93 -15.73
C MET A 190 6.50 -12.04 -14.25
N PHE A 191 6.55 -13.25 -13.71
CA PHE A 191 6.99 -13.50 -12.35
C PHE A 191 8.44 -13.05 -12.15
N ARG A 192 9.35 -13.39 -13.08
CA ARG A 192 10.74 -12.93 -13.02
C ARG A 192 10.86 -11.42 -13.16
N ARG A 193 10.06 -10.80 -14.03
CA ARG A 193 10.02 -9.33 -14.15
C ARG A 193 9.60 -8.66 -12.83
N PHE A 194 8.68 -9.27 -12.10
CA PHE A 194 8.09 -8.71 -10.88
C PHE A 194 8.91 -9.00 -9.61
N TYR A 195 9.40 -10.22 -9.43
CA TYR A 195 10.14 -10.68 -8.24
C TYR A 195 11.66 -10.80 -8.45
N GLY A 196 12.18 -10.53 -9.64
CA GLY A 196 13.61 -10.62 -9.98
C GLY A 196 14.17 -12.04 -10.14
N GLN A 197 13.38 -13.08 -9.85
CA GLN A 197 13.78 -14.49 -9.89
C GLN A 197 12.67 -15.36 -10.50
N ALA A 198 13.03 -16.53 -11.02
CA ALA A 198 12.03 -17.43 -11.62
C ALA A 198 11.14 -18.10 -10.56
N PRO A 199 9.89 -18.50 -10.88
CA PRO A 199 8.99 -19.20 -9.95
C PRO A 199 9.61 -20.43 -9.26
N ARG A 200 10.41 -21.20 -10.00
CA ARG A 200 11.12 -22.39 -9.45
C ARG A 200 12.17 -22.00 -8.42
N GLU A 201 12.89 -20.91 -8.67
CA GLU A 201 13.92 -20.38 -7.78
C GLU A 201 13.28 -19.79 -6.52
N TYR A 202 12.21 -19.03 -6.70
CA TYR A 202 11.38 -18.49 -5.61
C TYR A 202 10.92 -19.61 -4.67
N ARG A 203 10.40 -20.71 -5.22
CA ARG A 203 9.99 -21.89 -4.45
C ARG A 203 11.17 -22.56 -3.72
N ARG A 204 12.32 -22.69 -4.37
CA ARG A 204 13.51 -23.36 -3.81
C ARG A 204 14.21 -22.53 -2.74
N GLY A 205 14.27 -21.21 -2.92
CA GLY A 205 14.94 -20.27 -2.01
C GLY A 205 14.40 -20.30 -0.58
N LEU A 206 13.14 -20.73 -0.40
CA LEU A 206 12.52 -20.90 0.91
C LEU A 206 12.67 -22.30 1.50
N LYS A 207 12.89 -23.33 0.68
CA LYS A 207 13.20 -24.70 1.15
C LYS A 207 14.66 -24.86 1.63
N GLY A 208 15.57 -24.00 1.16
CA GLY A 208 17.00 -24.09 1.45
C GLY A 208 17.51 -23.07 2.46
N GLY A 209 17.02 -23.09 3.71
CA GLY A 209 17.72 -22.62 4.93
C GLY A 209 18.31 -21.19 5.01
N ARG A 210 18.28 -20.38 3.96
CA ARG A 210 18.74 -19.00 3.96
C ARG A 210 17.50 -18.14 3.94
N ARG A 211 17.08 -17.67 5.13
CA ARG A 211 16.14 -16.56 5.26
C ARG A 211 16.79 -15.35 4.57
N VAL A 212 16.66 -15.26 3.24
CA VAL A 212 16.83 -14.00 2.54
C VAL A 212 15.71 -13.15 3.11
N GLY A 213 16.09 -12.16 3.93
CA GLY A 213 15.15 -11.35 4.70
C GLY A 213 13.95 -10.95 3.85
N ALA A 214 12.75 -11.10 4.42
CA ALA A 214 11.49 -10.71 3.80
C ALA A 214 11.51 -9.24 3.29
N GLU A 215 12.46 -8.42 3.76
CA GLU A 215 12.80 -7.09 3.25
C GLU A 215 13.15 -7.01 1.76
N LYS A 216 13.74 -8.05 1.15
CA LYS A 216 14.12 -8.03 -0.29
C LYS A 216 13.03 -8.53 -1.24
N LEU A 217 11.87 -8.94 -0.71
CA LEU A 217 10.69 -9.33 -1.51
C LEU A 217 9.76 -8.14 -1.81
N GLN A 218 10.24 -6.91 -1.71
CA GLN A 218 9.50 -5.79 -2.28
C GLN A 218 9.45 -5.96 -3.80
N PRO A 219 8.25 -5.97 -4.40
CA PRO A 219 8.13 -6.04 -5.84
C PRO A 219 8.84 -4.83 -6.44
N ALA A 220 9.76 -5.08 -7.38
CA ALA A 220 10.34 -4.00 -8.16
C ALA A 220 9.18 -3.29 -8.85
N CYS A 221 8.93 -2.03 -8.47
CA CYS A 221 8.04 -1.18 -9.24
C CYS A 221 8.69 -1.03 -10.61
N PRO A 222 8.08 -1.53 -11.71
CA PRO A 222 8.67 -1.31 -13.03
C PRO A 222 8.71 0.20 -13.27
N PRO A 223 9.78 0.74 -13.88
CA PRO A 223 9.73 2.10 -14.38
C PRO A 223 8.51 2.22 -15.30
N GLY A 224 7.71 3.26 -15.08
CA GLY A 224 6.71 3.66 -16.07
C GLY A 224 7.47 3.94 -17.37
N ASP A 225 7.01 3.33 -18.46
CA ASP A 225 7.50 3.64 -19.81
C ASP A 225 7.33 5.14 -20.10
#